data_AF-A0A3C8CAK0-F1
#
_entry.id   AF-A0A3C8CAK0-F1
#
_cell.length_a   1.000
_cell.length_b   1.000
_cell.length_c   1.000
_cell.angle_alpha   90.00
_cell.angle_beta   90.00
_cell.angle_gamma   90.00
#
_symmetry.space_group_name_H-M   'P 1'
#
loop_
_entity.id
_entity.type
_entity.pdbx_description
1 polymer ?
#
loop_
_entity_poly.entity_id
_entity_poly.type
_entity_poly.pdbx_seq_one_letter_code
_entity_poly.pdbx_strand_id
1 'polypeptide(L)'
;KKRKGLIIVNTGEGKGKSTAAFGLALRAAGNKMNVFIMQFMKGQWKAGERKSFEKLSPYVEFEAMGNGFTWDTNNIEQDKATARKAFEIAKEKLLGGKYHMVIFEEINYVLDYKFFPEDEFLELLKNKPEKVHVVCTGRNASDKLIDMADLVTEMRMIKHPFKEQGIPAQKGIEF
;
A
#
# COMPACT_ATOMS: atom_id res chain seq x y z
N LYS A 1 12.19 -1.89 -27.29
CA LYS A 1 12.04 -1.68 -25.82
C LYS A 1 11.06 -2.72 -25.28
N LYS A 2 11.42 -3.48 -24.23
CA LYS A 2 10.55 -4.51 -23.63
C LYS A 2 9.66 -3.88 -22.54
N ARG A 3 8.37 -4.21 -22.51
CA ARG A 3 7.44 -3.82 -21.43
C ARG A 3 7.52 -4.85 -20.30
N LYS A 4 7.57 -4.39 -19.05
CA LYS A 4 7.51 -5.23 -17.83
C LYS A 4 6.62 -4.57 -16.78
N GLY A 5 6.13 -5.36 -15.83
CA GLY A 5 5.47 -4.88 -14.62
C GLY A 5 6.49 -4.23 -13.69
N LEU A 6 6.14 -3.06 -13.16
CA LEU A 6 7.04 -2.22 -12.37
C LEU A 6 6.86 -2.43 -10.87
N ILE A 7 7.94 -2.28 -10.10
CA ILE A 7 7.89 -2.06 -8.65
C ILE A 7 7.94 -0.56 -8.39
N ILE A 8 6.92 -0.02 -7.74
CA ILE A 8 6.75 1.42 -7.50
C ILE A 8 6.71 1.65 -5.99
N VAL A 9 7.50 2.60 -5.49
CA VAL A 9 7.53 2.97 -4.07
C VAL A 9 7.16 4.44 -3.92
N ASN A 10 6.10 4.71 -3.16
CA ASN A 10 5.72 6.06 -2.74
C ASN A 10 6.01 6.22 -1.24
N THR A 11 7.07 6.96 -0.90
CA THR A 11 7.53 7.16 0.48
C THR A 11 7.64 8.65 0.86
N GLY A 12 8.25 8.96 1.99
CA GLY A 12 8.46 10.32 2.49
C GLY A 12 7.39 10.83 3.46
N GLU A 13 7.71 11.93 4.15
CA GLU A 13 6.90 12.46 5.25
C GLU A 13 5.60 13.15 4.81
N GLY A 14 5.55 13.64 3.57
CA GLY A 14 4.45 14.40 2.99
C GLY A 14 3.19 13.58 2.71
N LYS A 15 2.05 14.28 2.66
CA LYS A 15 0.77 13.73 2.23
C LYS A 15 0.82 13.36 0.75
N GLY A 16 0.20 12.23 0.39
CA GLY A 16 -0.06 11.87 -1.00
C GLY A 16 0.21 10.42 -1.38
N LYS A 17 0.94 9.67 -0.53
CA LYS A 17 1.51 8.35 -0.90
C LYS A 17 0.44 7.35 -1.31
N SER A 18 -0.55 7.16 -0.43
CA SER A 18 -1.68 6.27 -0.65
C SER A 18 -2.62 6.80 -1.74
N THR A 19 -2.92 8.10 -1.75
CA THR A 19 -3.78 8.70 -2.79
C THR A 19 -3.17 8.58 -4.20
N ALA A 20 -1.85 8.65 -4.33
CA ALA A 20 -1.16 8.41 -5.61
C ALA A 20 -1.27 6.95 -6.04
N ALA A 21 -1.09 6.00 -5.12
CA ALA A 21 -1.28 4.57 -5.39
C ALA A 21 -2.74 4.27 -5.78
N PHE A 22 -3.72 4.84 -5.08
CA PHE A 22 -5.14 4.73 -5.41
C PHE A 22 -5.50 5.40 -6.75
N GLY A 23 -4.84 6.49 -7.12
CA GLY A 23 -4.94 7.08 -8.45
C GLY A 23 -4.45 6.13 -9.55
N LEU A 24 -3.41 5.34 -9.30
CA LEU A 24 -2.98 4.29 -10.22
C LEU A 24 -4.01 3.16 -10.32
N ALA A 25 -4.62 2.74 -9.20
CA ALA A 25 -5.70 1.77 -9.21
C ALA A 25 -6.89 2.24 -10.06
N LEU A 26 -7.30 3.50 -9.89
CA LEU A 26 -8.37 4.11 -10.69
C LEU A 26 -8.01 4.13 -12.19
N ARG A 27 -6.77 4.51 -12.53
CA ARG A 27 -6.28 4.50 -13.91
C ARG A 27 -6.28 3.09 -14.51
N ALA A 28 -5.83 2.09 -13.76
CA ALA A 28 -5.82 0.70 -14.18
C ALA A 28 -7.25 0.16 -14.39
N ALA A 29 -8.16 0.43 -13.45
CA ALA A 29 -9.57 0.05 -13.56
C ALA A 29 -10.25 0.70 -14.78
N GLY A 30 -9.96 1.97 -15.07
CA GLY A 30 -10.45 2.64 -16.29
C GLY A 30 -9.96 1.98 -17.59
N ASN A 31 -8.87 1.23 -17.54
CA ASN A 31 -8.34 0.41 -18.63
C ASN A 31 -8.72 -1.07 -18.52
N LYS A 32 -9.74 -1.40 -17.71
CA LYS A 32 -10.24 -2.77 -17.49
C LYS A 32 -9.19 -3.73 -16.94
N MET A 33 -8.19 -3.20 -16.23
CA MET A 33 -7.17 -4.01 -15.56
C MET A 33 -7.61 -4.33 -14.14
N ASN A 34 -7.53 -5.61 -13.78
CA ASN A 34 -7.78 -6.05 -12.40
C ASN A 34 -6.69 -5.54 -11.43
N VAL A 35 -7.11 -4.97 -10.31
CA VAL A 35 -6.26 -4.44 -9.24
C VAL A 35 -6.64 -5.09 -7.91
N PHE A 36 -5.63 -5.54 -7.16
CA PHE A 36 -5.80 -5.91 -5.76
C PHE A 36 -5.15 -4.84 -4.87
N ILE A 37 -5.84 -4.46 -3.80
CA ILE A 37 -5.33 -3.51 -2.81
C ILE A 37 -5.39 -4.20 -1.45
N MET A 38 -4.22 -4.41 -0.85
CA MET A 38 -4.08 -4.78 0.55
C MET A 38 -3.66 -3.54 1.34
N GLN A 39 -4.50 -3.13 2.28
CA GLN A 39 -4.23 -2.06 3.22
C GLN A 39 -3.79 -2.67 4.56
N PHE A 40 -2.54 -2.41 4.94
CA PHE A 40 -1.96 -2.83 6.20
C PHE A 40 -2.21 -1.77 7.29
N MET A 41 -2.11 -2.17 8.56
CA MET A 41 -2.10 -1.28 9.74
C MET A 41 -3.38 -0.44 9.96
N LYS A 42 -4.41 -0.58 9.12
CA LYS A 42 -5.65 0.19 9.24
C LYS A 42 -6.80 -0.77 9.53
N GLY A 43 -7.53 -0.49 10.62
CA GLY A 43 -8.70 -1.26 11.03
C GLY A 43 -9.94 -0.97 10.18
N GLN A 44 -11.13 -1.13 10.76
CA GLN A 44 -12.42 -0.86 10.10
C GLN A 44 -12.70 0.63 9.81
N TRP A 45 -11.67 1.46 9.66
CA TRP A 45 -11.86 2.87 9.33
C TRP A 45 -12.64 2.96 8.01
N LYS A 46 -13.71 3.75 7.99
CA LYS A 46 -14.58 3.96 6.83
C LYS A 46 -13.90 4.87 5.79
N ALA A 47 -12.72 4.49 5.31
CA ALA A 47 -11.99 5.21 4.28
C ALA A 47 -12.88 5.42 3.05
N GLY A 48 -13.04 6.67 2.60
CA GLY A 48 -13.85 7.01 1.42
C GLY A 48 -13.42 6.25 0.16
N GLU A 49 -12.15 5.88 0.07
CA GLU A 49 -11.59 5.10 -1.03
C GLU A 49 -12.17 3.69 -1.10
N ARG A 50 -12.36 3.00 0.03
CA ARG A 50 -12.97 1.67 0.05
C ARG A 50 -14.37 1.69 -0.56
N LYS A 51 -15.21 2.65 -0.14
CA LYS A 51 -16.57 2.83 -0.70
C LYS A 51 -16.56 3.17 -2.18
N SER A 52 -15.52 3.86 -2.64
CA SER A 52 -15.36 4.22 -4.05
C SER A 52 -14.92 3.01 -4.87
N PHE A 53 -13.98 2.21 -4.36
CA PHE A 53 -13.48 1.00 -5.01
C PHE A 53 -14.50 -0.13 -5.05
N GLU A 54 -15.39 -0.24 -4.04
CA GLU A 54 -16.53 -1.18 -4.09
C GLU A 54 -17.40 -0.95 -5.33
N LYS A 55 -17.56 0.30 -5.79
CA LYS A 55 -18.29 0.64 -7.01
C LYS A 55 -17.52 0.35 -8.30
N LEU A 56 -16.22 0.08 -8.22
CA LEU A 56 -15.37 -0.28 -9.36
C LEU A 56 -15.22 -1.81 -9.52
N SER A 57 -15.98 -2.60 -8.77
CA SER A 57 -16.14 -4.03 -9.03
C SER A 57 -16.61 -4.27 -10.48
N PRO A 58 -16.08 -5.28 -11.19
CA PRO A 58 -15.17 -6.33 -10.71
C PRO A 58 -13.67 -6.00 -10.79
N TYR A 59 -13.30 -4.80 -11.23
CA TYR A 59 -11.91 -4.46 -11.56
C TYR A 59 -11.03 -4.17 -10.35
N VAL A 60 -11.60 -3.68 -9.25
CA VAL A 60 -10.84 -3.41 -8.02
C VAL A 60 -11.36 -4.27 -6.89
N GLU A 61 -10.45 -5.01 -6.29
CA GLU A 61 -10.68 -5.77 -5.06
C GLU A 61 -9.84 -5.14 -3.95
N PHE A 62 -10.50 -4.83 -2.83
CA PHE A 62 -9.91 -4.08 -1.72
C PHE A 62 -10.10 -4.86 -0.42
N GLU A 63 -9.00 -5.13 0.26
CA GLU A 63 -8.98 -5.71 1.60
C GLU A 63 -8.17 -4.81 2.53
N ALA A 64 -8.67 -4.62 3.75
CA ALA A 64 -7.96 -3.92 4.82
C ALA A 64 -7.84 -4.85 6.02
N MET A 65 -6.63 -4.95 6.56
CA MET A 65 -6.32 -5.74 7.73
C MET A 65 -5.49 -4.93 8.72
N GLY A 66 -5.88 -5.01 9.98
CA GLY A 66 -5.30 -4.25 11.08
C GLY A 66 -6.35 -3.96 12.14
N ASN A 67 -5.92 -3.42 13.28
CA ASN A 67 -6.82 -2.99 14.36
C ASN A 67 -6.78 -1.47 14.59
N GLY A 68 -6.18 -0.71 13.66
CA GLY A 68 -5.71 0.64 13.91
C GLY A 68 -4.19 0.68 13.90
N PHE A 69 -3.61 1.87 14.05
CA PHE A 69 -2.16 2.00 14.07
C PHE A 69 -1.59 1.39 15.36
N THR A 70 -0.30 1.05 15.36
CA THR A 70 0.37 0.37 16.48
C THR A 70 0.43 1.17 17.78
N TRP A 71 0.25 2.47 17.72
CA TRP A 71 0.11 3.33 18.90
C TRP A 71 -1.31 3.34 19.47
N ASP A 72 -2.28 2.79 18.73
CA ASP A 72 -3.66 2.59 19.18
C ASP A 72 -3.86 1.18 19.80
N THR A 73 -2.89 0.27 19.61
CA THR A 73 -2.94 -1.12 20.10
C THR A 73 -1.88 -1.36 21.18
N ASN A 74 -2.28 -1.98 22.30
CA ASN A 74 -1.34 -2.43 23.34
C ASN A 74 -0.87 -3.89 23.13
N ASN A 75 -0.96 -4.44 21.90
CA ASN A 75 -0.68 -5.85 21.62
C ASN A 75 0.09 -6.07 20.32
N ILE A 76 1.42 -5.95 20.41
CA ILE A 76 2.34 -6.13 19.29
C ILE A 76 2.28 -7.52 18.64
N GLU A 77 2.01 -8.58 19.42
CA GLU A 77 1.95 -9.95 18.88
C GLU A 77 0.71 -10.14 18.00
N GLN A 78 -0.41 -9.52 18.37
CA GLN A 78 -1.60 -9.47 17.52
C GLN A 78 -1.37 -8.68 16.23
N ASP A 79 -0.62 -7.57 16.31
CA ASP A 79 -0.31 -6.77 15.12
C ASP A 79 0.62 -7.51 14.16
N LYS A 80 1.64 -8.20 14.68
CA LYS A 80 2.49 -9.12 13.90
C LYS A 80 1.68 -10.22 13.23
N ALA A 81 0.79 -10.88 13.97
CA ALA A 81 -0.06 -11.94 13.43
C ALA A 81 -1.00 -11.43 12.33
N THR A 82 -1.57 -10.23 12.52
CA THR A 82 -2.46 -9.60 11.54
C THR A 82 -1.68 -9.19 10.28
N ALA A 83 -0.51 -8.58 10.44
CA ALA A 83 0.36 -8.22 9.33
C ALA A 83 0.84 -9.45 8.54
N ARG A 84 1.22 -10.53 9.23
CA ARG A 84 1.57 -11.81 8.60
C ARG A 84 0.40 -12.35 7.77
N LYS A 85 -0.82 -12.37 8.31
CA LYS A 85 -2.00 -12.83 7.58
C LYS A 85 -2.28 -11.97 6.33
N ALA A 86 -2.20 -10.64 6.47
CA ALA A 86 -2.37 -9.71 5.36
C ALA A 86 -1.31 -9.94 4.26
N PHE A 87 -0.06 -10.19 4.66
CA PHE A 87 1.02 -10.51 3.74
C PHE A 87 0.76 -11.81 2.97
N GLU A 88 0.36 -12.90 3.63
CA GLU A 88 0.08 -14.16 2.93
C GLU A 88 -1.08 -14.03 1.93
N ILE A 89 -2.15 -13.30 2.28
CA ILE A 89 -3.25 -13.02 1.34
C ILE A 89 -2.74 -12.22 0.15
N ALA A 90 -2.02 -11.13 0.37
CA ALA A 90 -1.53 -10.29 -0.71
C ALA A 90 -0.52 -11.02 -1.61
N LYS A 91 0.30 -11.90 -1.03
CA LYS A 91 1.21 -12.80 -1.75
C LYS A 91 0.45 -13.77 -2.64
N GLU A 92 -0.59 -14.43 -2.13
CA GLU A 92 -1.43 -15.32 -2.94
C GLU A 92 -2.04 -14.56 -4.13
N LYS A 93 -2.58 -13.36 -3.88
CA LYS A 93 -3.20 -12.52 -4.91
C LYS A 93 -2.18 -12.08 -5.97
N LEU A 94 -0.97 -11.68 -5.55
CA LEU A 94 0.11 -11.30 -6.47
C LEU A 94 0.54 -12.46 -7.37
N LEU A 95 0.62 -13.67 -6.84
CA LEU A 95 1.08 -14.85 -7.58
C LEU A 95 -0.04 -15.55 -8.37
N GLY A 96 -1.30 -15.35 -8.00
CA GLY A 96 -2.46 -16.07 -8.55
C GLY A 96 -2.89 -15.71 -9.98
N GLY A 97 -2.18 -14.81 -10.67
CA GLY A 97 -2.39 -14.50 -12.09
C GLY A 97 -3.64 -13.69 -12.46
N LYS A 98 -4.52 -13.38 -11.49
CA LYS A 98 -5.76 -12.61 -11.71
C LYS A 98 -5.52 -11.10 -11.92
N TYR A 99 -4.56 -10.53 -11.20
CA TYR A 99 -4.38 -9.08 -11.13
C TYR A 99 -3.23 -8.61 -12.01
N HIS A 100 -3.40 -7.42 -12.57
CA HIS A 100 -2.35 -6.72 -13.32
C HIS A 100 -1.59 -5.73 -12.43
N MET A 101 -2.17 -5.35 -11.29
CA MET A 101 -1.56 -4.49 -10.29
C MET A 101 -1.93 -4.97 -8.89
N VAL A 102 -0.93 -4.99 -8.00
CA VAL A 102 -1.13 -5.24 -6.57
C VAL A 102 -0.55 -4.07 -5.77
N ILE A 103 -1.37 -3.50 -4.90
CA ILE A 103 -0.98 -2.39 -4.03
C ILE A 103 -0.85 -2.91 -2.60
N PHE A 104 0.34 -2.74 -2.03
CA PHE A 104 0.66 -2.97 -0.64
C PHE A 104 0.70 -1.62 0.08
N GLU A 105 -0.46 -1.17 0.57
CA GLU A 105 -0.63 0.14 1.19
C GLU A 105 -0.19 0.11 2.66
N GLU A 106 0.69 1.03 3.05
CA GLU A 106 1.38 1.11 4.35
C GLU A 106 2.33 -0.06 4.68
N ILE A 107 2.73 -0.85 3.69
CA ILE A 107 3.68 -1.96 3.88
C ILE A 107 5.03 -1.50 4.43
N ASN A 108 5.48 -0.29 4.10
CA ASN A 108 6.79 0.20 4.55
C ASN A 108 6.85 0.26 6.09
N TYR A 109 5.77 0.62 6.77
CA TYR A 109 5.70 0.59 8.24
C TYR A 109 5.79 -0.83 8.79
N VAL A 110 5.12 -1.78 8.16
CA VAL A 110 5.12 -3.18 8.58
C VAL A 110 6.55 -3.75 8.52
N LEU A 111 7.31 -3.38 7.49
CA LEU A 111 8.70 -3.77 7.32
C LEU A 111 9.62 -3.04 8.31
N ASP A 112 9.46 -1.72 8.46
CA ASP A 112 10.23 -0.88 9.40
C ASP A 112 10.06 -1.36 10.85
N TYR A 113 8.84 -1.72 11.24
CA TYR A 113 8.51 -2.26 12.56
C TYR A 113 8.86 -3.75 12.71
N LYS A 114 9.41 -4.39 11.67
CA LYS A 114 9.85 -5.79 11.67
C LYS A 114 8.74 -6.75 12.08
N PHE A 115 7.52 -6.50 11.58
CA PHE A 115 6.36 -7.35 11.88
C PHE A 115 6.47 -8.73 11.22
N PHE A 116 7.24 -8.80 10.15
CA PHE A 116 7.79 -10.02 9.60
C PHE A 116 9.15 -9.72 8.94
N PRO A 117 9.98 -10.74 8.63
CA PRO A 117 11.28 -10.54 7.99
C PRO A 117 11.15 -9.88 6.62
N GLU A 118 11.82 -8.75 6.44
CA GLU A 118 11.80 -7.98 5.19
C GLU A 118 12.26 -8.80 3.98
N ASP A 119 13.25 -9.66 4.17
CA ASP A 119 13.80 -10.47 3.07
C ASP A 119 12.74 -11.39 2.44
N GLU A 120 11.69 -11.79 3.19
CA GLU A 120 10.55 -12.52 2.63
C GLU A 120 9.73 -11.67 1.64
N PHE A 121 9.57 -10.37 1.91
CA PHE A 121 8.89 -9.44 1.01
C PHE A 121 9.73 -9.17 -0.24
N LEU A 122 11.03 -8.95 -0.07
CA LEU A 122 11.95 -8.72 -1.19
C LEU A 122 12.04 -9.94 -2.12
N GLU A 123 12.06 -11.15 -1.56
CA GLU A 123 12.04 -12.38 -2.37
C GLU A 123 10.69 -12.55 -3.10
N LEU A 124 9.56 -12.15 -2.49
CA LEU A 124 8.28 -12.10 -3.21
C LEU A 124 8.34 -11.13 -4.40
N LEU A 125 8.86 -9.92 -4.21
CA LEU A 125 8.96 -8.92 -5.26
C LEU A 125 9.87 -9.38 -6.41
N LYS A 126 10.98 -10.05 -6.07
CA LYS A 126 11.89 -10.64 -7.05
C LYS A 126 11.24 -11.73 -7.88
N ASN A 127 10.36 -12.53 -7.28
CA ASN A 127 9.63 -13.63 -7.95
C ASN A 127 8.24 -13.25 -8.46
N LYS A 128 7.85 -11.96 -8.41
CA LYS A 128 6.54 -11.52 -8.89
C LYS A 128 6.37 -11.86 -10.38
N PRO A 129 5.13 -12.09 -10.87
CA PRO A 129 4.93 -12.32 -12.29
C PRO A 129 5.41 -11.13 -13.14
N GLU A 130 6.10 -11.41 -14.26
CA GLU A 130 6.86 -10.41 -15.02
C GLU A 130 6.04 -9.18 -15.41
N LYS A 131 4.74 -9.36 -15.68
CA LYS A 131 3.84 -8.31 -16.17
C LYS A 131 3.03 -7.59 -15.08
N VAL A 132 3.11 -8.04 -13.83
CA VAL A 132 2.30 -7.46 -12.74
C VAL A 132 3.01 -6.28 -12.13
N HIS A 133 2.30 -5.16 -12.01
CA HIS A 133 2.76 -3.97 -11.30
C HIS A 133 2.59 -4.16 -9.79
N VAL A 134 3.57 -3.71 -9.01
CA VAL A 134 3.50 -3.68 -7.55
C VAL A 134 3.69 -2.24 -7.09
N VAL A 135 2.84 -1.78 -6.18
CA VAL A 135 2.95 -0.44 -5.58
C VAL A 135 3.06 -0.58 -4.06
N CYS A 136 4.12 -0.06 -3.47
CA CYS A 136 4.37 -0.03 -2.04
C CYS A 136 4.20 1.41 -1.54
N THR A 137 3.52 1.59 -0.41
CA THR A 137 3.39 2.91 0.22
C THR A 137 3.75 2.88 1.69
N GLY A 138 3.98 4.08 2.23
CA GLY A 138 4.23 4.33 3.64
C GLY A 138 5.51 5.12 3.83
N ARG A 139 5.70 5.67 5.04
CA ARG A 139 6.98 6.30 5.40
C ARG A 139 8.06 5.23 5.56
N ASN A 140 9.32 5.65 5.68
CA ASN A 140 10.44 4.75 6.00
C ASN A 140 10.58 3.55 5.05
N ALA A 141 10.49 3.76 3.73
CA ALA A 141 10.91 2.71 2.80
C ALA A 141 12.39 2.40 3.05
N SER A 142 12.73 1.12 3.19
CA SER A 142 14.11 0.69 3.40
C SER A 142 14.96 0.92 2.15
N ASP A 143 16.27 1.08 2.34
CA ASP A 143 17.22 1.20 1.23
C ASP A 143 17.15 -0.01 0.30
N LYS A 144 16.99 -1.23 0.86
CA LYS A 144 16.84 -2.46 0.06
C LYS A 144 15.61 -2.41 -0.86
N LEU A 145 14.47 -1.93 -0.35
CA LEU A 145 13.25 -1.82 -1.14
C LEU A 145 13.36 -0.70 -2.20
N ILE A 146 14.02 0.41 -1.85
CA ILE A 146 14.32 1.51 -2.76
C ILE A 146 15.20 1.04 -3.91
N ASP A 147 16.29 0.33 -3.61
CA ASP A 147 17.24 -0.18 -4.61
C ASP A 147 16.60 -1.20 -5.55
N MET A 148 15.64 -2.00 -5.07
CA MET A 148 14.90 -2.97 -5.87
C MET A 148 13.83 -2.32 -6.77
N ALA A 149 13.34 -1.14 -6.41
CA ALA A 149 12.21 -0.52 -7.09
C ALA A 149 12.59 0.04 -8.46
N ASP A 150 11.65 -0.05 -9.40
CA ASP A 150 11.80 0.57 -10.73
C ASP A 150 11.50 2.08 -10.70
N LEU A 151 10.67 2.51 -9.76
CA LEU A 151 10.29 3.91 -9.57
C LEU A 151 10.12 4.20 -8.09
N VAL A 152 10.79 5.23 -7.60
CA VAL A 152 10.65 5.73 -6.23
C VAL A 152 10.28 7.20 -6.27
N THR A 153 9.23 7.57 -5.52
CA THR A 153 8.85 8.96 -5.28
C THR A 153 8.88 9.25 -3.79
N GLU A 154 9.71 10.21 -3.40
CA GLU A 154 9.75 10.76 -2.05
C GLU A 154 8.81 11.97 -1.97
N MET A 155 7.71 11.83 -1.25
CA MET A 155 6.78 12.93 -0.98
C MET A 155 7.32 13.76 0.17
N ARG A 156 7.99 14.87 -0.14
CA ARG A 156 8.50 15.81 0.86
C ARG A 156 7.39 16.72 1.36
N MET A 157 7.33 16.90 2.68
CA MET A 157 6.39 17.81 3.32
C MET A 157 6.92 19.25 3.25
N ILE A 158 6.51 20.00 2.21
CA ILE A 158 6.84 21.44 2.10
C ILE A 158 5.97 22.27 3.04
N LYS A 159 4.68 21.94 3.12
CA LYS A 159 3.68 22.56 4.00
C LYS A 159 2.56 21.54 4.27
N HIS A 160 1.98 21.54 5.45
CA HIS A 160 0.86 20.67 5.83
C HIS A 160 -0.13 21.39 6.78
N PRO A 161 -1.41 21.57 6.39
CA PRO A 161 -2.36 22.44 7.08
C PRO A 161 -2.50 22.16 8.59
N PHE A 162 -2.40 20.90 9.02
CA PHE A 162 -2.34 20.57 10.44
C PHE A 162 -1.18 21.25 11.19
N LYS A 163 0.03 21.26 10.62
CA LYS A 163 1.24 21.78 11.27
C LYS A 163 1.31 23.30 11.26
N GLU A 164 0.99 23.97 10.14
CA GLU A 164 1.14 25.43 10.06
C GLU A 164 -0.14 26.21 10.36
N GLN A 165 -1.32 25.56 10.29
CA GLN A 165 -2.61 26.23 10.46
C GLN A 165 -3.46 25.61 11.58
N GLY A 166 -3.05 24.48 12.17
CA GLY A 166 -3.83 23.77 13.18
C GLY A 166 -5.13 23.16 12.65
N ILE A 167 -5.29 23.04 11.32
CA ILE A 167 -6.52 22.52 10.71
C ILE A 167 -6.56 20.99 10.89
N PRO A 168 -7.60 20.44 11.54
CA PRO A 168 -7.74 19.01 11.75
C PRO A 168 -8.11 18.26 10.47
N ALA A 169 -8.00 16.93 10.50
CA ALA A 169 -8.36 16.06 9.40
C ALA A 169 -9.81 16.27 8.93
N GLN A 170 -10.02 16.35 7.62
CA GLN A 170 -11.30 16.63 6.98
C GLN A 170 -11.74 15.45 6.11
N LYS A 171 -13.05 15.18 6.15
CA LYS A 171 -13.68 14.17 5.30
C LYS A 171 -13.52 14.53 3.82
N GLY A 172 -13.08 13.57 3.01
CA GLY A 172 -12.78 13.72 1.59
C GLY A 172 -11.37 14.24 1.30
N ILE A 173 -10.59 14.64 2.33
CA ILE A 173 -9.21 15.11 2.18
C ILE A 173 -8.24 14.17 2.89
N GLU A 174 -8.48 13.86 4.17
CA GLU A 174 -7.68 12.92 4.97
C GLU A 174 -8.33 11.53 5.10
N PHE A 175 -9.66 11.43 5.06
CA PHE A 175 -10.41 10.17 5.18
C PHE A 175 -11.79 10.18 4.50
#